data_AF-A0A6M3K3V5-F1
#
_entry.id   AF-A0A6M3K3V5-F1
#
_cell.length_a   1.000
_cell.length_b   1.000
_cell.length_c   1.000
_cell.angle_alpha   90.00
_cell.angle_beta   90.00
_cell.angle_gamma   90.00
#
_symmetry.space_group_name_H-M   'P 1'
#
loop_
_entity.id
_entity.type
_entity.pdbx_description
1 polymer ?
#
loop_
_entity_poly.entity_id
_entity_poly.type
_entity_poly.pdbx_seq_one_letter_code
_entity_poly.pdbx_strand_id
1 'polypeptide(L)'
;MNINTLLGLFTAAAQTNAALISWTTTNYNVHSVYQGIDIENPPEASNYPMIYIAPDTKEVGYDLDKKGHNITVICGLVDTATTATTIGTVVLNKYTGVENLESFRKLVETAIVSAIDAYTTTKLWMNSLSIEYETLDMFPFFLCSMSWQIDEEYYQSDGSDIFT
;
A
#
# COMPACT_ATOMS: atom_id res chain seq x y z
N MET A 1 -18.74 -6.02 3.79
CA MET A 1 -18.26 -5.51 2.49
C MET A 1 -17.54 -6.65 1.75
N ASN A 2 -17.56 -6.59 0.42
CA ASN A 2 -16.73 -7.49 -0.41
C ASN A 2 -15.27 -6.97 -0.36
N ILE A 3 -14.27 -7.84 -0.23
CA ILE A 3 -12.86 -7.42 -0.22
C ILE A 3 -12.48 -6.66 -1.49
N ASN A 4 -13.10 -6.98 -2.63
CA ASN A 4 -12.91 -6.26 -3.88
C ASN A 4 -13.33 -4.78 -3.80
N THR A 5 -14.30 -4.44 -2.96
CA THR A 5 -14.69 -3.05 -2.70
C THR A 5 -13.58 -2.31 -1.97
N LEU A 6 -12.92 -2.96 -1.01
CA LEU A 6 -11.79 -2.38 -0.27
C LEU A 6 -10.56 -2.23 -1.17
N LEU A 7 -10.27 -3.22 -2.01
CA LEU A 7 -9.22 -3.12 -3.04
C LEU A 7 -9.48 -1.96 -4.01
N GLY A 8 -10.74 -1.81 -4.46
CA GLY A 8 -11.13 -0.69 -5.32
C GLY A 8 -10.97 0.66 -4.62
N LEU A 9 -11.31 0.76 -3.33
CA LEU A 9 -11.09 1.96 -2.52
C LEU A 9 -9.60 2.33 -2.45
N PHE A 10 -8.74 1.36 -2.13
CA PHE A 10 -7.28 1.58 -2.03
C PHE A 10 -6.68 1.96 -3.39
N THR A 11 -7.11 1.29 -4.46
CA THR A 11 -6.66 1.55 -5.84
C THR A 11 -7.03 2.97 -6.27
N ALA A 12 -8.28 3.39 -6.05
CA ALA A 12 -8.73 4.74 -6.36
C ALA A 12 -7.98 5.81 -5.53
N ALA A 13 -7.74 5.54 -4.25
CA ALA A 13 -6.97 6.42 -3.37
C ALA A 13 -5.54 6.62 -3.88
N ALA A 14 -4.84 5.54 -4.21
CA ALA A 14 -3.50 5.58 -4.79
C ALA A 14 -3.48 6.32 -6.14
N GLN A 15 -4.44 6.06 -7.01
CA GLN A 15 -4.44 6.65 -8.36
C GLN A 15 -4.75 8.15 -8.39
N THR A 16 -5.60 8.64 -7.48
CA THR A 16 -6.15 10.01 -7.54
C THR A 16 -5.55 10.96 -6.51
N ASN A 17 -4.70 10.48 -5.59
CA ASN A 17 -4.13 11.34 -4.55
C ASN A 17 -3.18 12.40 -5.16
N ALA A 18 -3.54 13.67 -5.00
CA ALA A 18 -2.80 14.77 -5.62
C ALA A 18 -1.35 14.91 -5.11
N ALA A 19 -1.09 14.63 -3.83
CA ALA A 19 0.26 14.72 -3.27
C ALA A 19 1.17 13.62 -3.83
N LEU A 20 0.64 12.40 -3.95
CA LEU A 20 1.31 11.26 -4.58
C LEU A 20 1.60 11.52 -6.06
N ILE A 21 0.61 11.99 -6.83
CA ILE A 21 0.80 12.37 -8.24
C ILE A 21 1.89 13.44 -8.36
N SER A 22 1.81 14.53 -7.59
CA SER A 22 2.78 15.63 -7.62
C SER A 22 4.21 15.16 -7.32
N TRP A 23 4.37 14.35 -6.27
CA TRP A 23 5.68 13.81 -5.90
C TRP A 23 6.23 12.88 -6.98
N THR A 24 5.40 11.99 -7.52
CA THR A 24 5.83 11.05 -8.58
C THR A 24 6.20 11.77 -9.86
N THR A 25 5.45 12.79 -10.27
CA THR A 25 5.80 13.60 -11.45
C THR A 25 7.10 14.37 -11.26
N THR A 26 7.38 14.84 -10.05
CA THR A 26 8.63 15.56 -9.74
C THR A 26 9.85 14.64 -9.82
N ASN A 27 9.74 13.39 -9.35
CA ASN A 27 10.91 12.50 -9.18
C ASN A 27 11.04 11.44 -10.28
N TYR A 28 9.94 10.97 -10.87
CA TYR A 28 9.91 9.82 -11.79
C TYR A 28 8.85 9.90 -12.90
N ASN A 29 8.31 11.09 -13.21
CA ASN A 29 7.27 11.35 -14.24
C ASN A 29 5.83 10.87 -13.89
N VAL A 30 5.60 9.57 -13.72
CA VAL A 30 4.26 9.03 -13.40
C VAL A 30 4.40 7.69 -12.67
N HIS A 31 3.41 7.34 -11.84
CA HIS A 31 3.34 6.03 -11.22
C HIS A 31 2.24 5.17 -11.83
N SER A 32 2.39 3.85 -11.72
CA SER A 32 1.38 2.86 -12.11
C SER A 32 0.70 2.27 -10.87
N VAL A 33 -0.59 1.96 -10.97
CA VAL A 33 -1.34 1.26 -9.91
C VAL A 33 -1.90 -0.05 -10.47
N TYR A 34 -1.64 -1.15 -9.78
CA TYR A 34 -2.08 -2.50 -10.15
C TYR A 34 -2.96 -3.10 -9.06
N GLN A 35 -4.03 -3.77 -9.47
CA GLN A 35 -4.87 -4.58 -8.59
C GLN A 35 -4.77 -6.05 -9.01
N GLY A 36 -4.17 -6.89 -8.17
CA GLY A 36 -3.74 -8.24 -8.57
C GLY A 36 -2.43 -8.25 -9.39
N ILE A 37 -1.54 -9.21 -9.12
CA ILE A 37 -0.29 -9.41 -9.87
C ILE A 37 -0.15 -10.87 -10.23
N ASP A 38 0.42 -11.09 -11.40
CA ASP A 38 1.07 -12.34 -11.75
C ASP A 38 2.56 -12.19 -11.41
N ILE A 39 3.00 -12.82 -10.32
CA ILE A 39 4.41 -12.75 -9.89
C ILE A 39 5.35 -13.39 -10.92
N GLU A 40 4.84 -14.28 -11.77
CA GLU A 40 5.62 -14.88 -12.86
C GLU A 40 5.82 -13.91 -14.03
N ASN A 41 5.02 -12.84 -14.08
CA ASN A 41 5.09 -11.79 -15.09
C ASN A 41 5.01 -10.39 -14.46
N PRO A 42 6.05 -9.97 -13.71
CA PRO A 42 6.05 -8.68 -13.03
C PRO A 42 6.04 -7.51 -14.04
N PRO A 43 5.54 -6.32 -13.65
CA PRO A 43 5.60 -5.13 -14.49
C PRO A 43 7.03 -4.80 -14.95
N GLU A 44 7.15 -4.35 -16.20
CA GLU A 44 8.41 -3.86 -16.75
C GLU A 44 8.91 -2.61 -16.00
N ALA A 45 10.23 -2.37 -16.04
CA ALA A 45 10.88 -1.28 -15.31
C ALA A 45 10.34 0.12 -15.68
N SER A 46 9.84 0.31 -16.91
CA SER A 46 9.18 1.54 -17.38
C SER A 46 7.91 1.89 -16.62
N ASN A 47 7.33 0.93 -15.90
CA ASN A 47 6.07 1.12 -15.17
C ASN A 47 6.30 1.56 -13.72
N TYR A 48 7.56 1.71 -13.30
CA TYR A 48 7.94 2.19 -11.97
C TYR A 48 8.04 3.72 -11.95
N PRO A 49 7.63 4.40 -10.87
CA PRO A 49 7.12 3.88 -9.59
C PRO A 49 5.84 3.08 -9.71
N MET A 50 5.72 1.99 -8.98
CA MET A 50 4.52 1.15 -9.00
C MET A 50 3.91 1.00 -7.61
N ILE A 51 2.59 0.87 -7.59
CA ILE A 51 1.80 0.50 -6.42
C ILE A 51 1.01 -0.74 -6.80
N TYR A 52 1.22 -1.81 -6.05
CA TYR A 52 0.52 -3.07 -6.23
C TYR A 52 -0.37 -3.32 -5.03
N ILE A 53 -1.63 -3.68 -5.27
CA ILE A 53 -2.64 -3.89 -4.22
C ILE A 53 -3.32 -5.23 -4.44
N ALA A 54 -3.33 -6.08 -3.41
CA ALA A 54 -3.95 -7.39 -3.49
C ALA A 54 -4.54 -7.85 -2.16
N PRO A 55 -5.58 -8.71 -2.21
CA PRO A 55 -6.07 -9.35 -1.01
C PRO A 55 -5.02 -10.36 -0.54
N ASP A 56 -4.78 -10.39 0.77
CA ASP A 56 -3.94 -11.41 1.41
C ASP A 56 -4.87 -12.47 2.01
N THR A 57 -5.58 -12.12 3.08
CA THR A 57 -6.54 -13.01 3.73
C THR A 57 -7.81 -12.27 4.13
N LYS A 58 -8.88 -13.03 4.39
CA LYS A 58 -10.15 -12.51 4.89
C LYS A 58 -10.66 -13.42 5.99
N GLU A 59 -10.97 -12.84 7.14
CA GLU A 59 -11.45 -13.55 8.31
C GLU A 59 -12.90 -13.19 8.59
N VAL A 60 -13.79 -14.20 8.55
CA VAL A 60 -15.21 -14.09 8.83
C VAL A 60 -15.69 -15.34 9.56
N GLY A 61 -16.62 -15.21 10.51
CA GLY A 61 -17.13 -16.34 11.27
C GLY A 61 -18.23 -15.95 12.24
N TYR A 62 -19.00 -16.93 12.71
CA TYR A 62 -20.10 -16.73 13.67
C TYR A 62 -19.61 -16.36 15.09
N ASP A 63 -18.39 -16.71 15.45
CA ASP A 63 -17.81 -16.35 16.75
C ASP A 63 -16.93 -15.09 16.69
N LEU A 64 -16.98 -14.35 15.56
CA LEU A 64 -16.21 -13.12 15.38
C LEU A 64 -17.13 -11.90 15.46
N ASP A 65 -16.74 -10.93 16.29
CA ASP A 65 -17.43 -9.64 16.43
C ASP A 65 -17.24 -8.72 15.21
N LYS A 66 -16.27 -9.04 14.34
CA LYS A 66 -15.77 -8.19 13.26
C LYS A 66 -15.36 -9.05 12.06
N LYS A 67 -15.34 -8.45 10.86
CA LYS A 67 -14.69 -9.06 9.69
C LYS A 67 -13.29 -8.47 9.55
N GLY A 68 -12.27 -9.33 9.55
CA GLY A 68 -10.90 -8.95 9.24
C GLY A 68 -10.64 -9.02 7.74
N HIS A 69 -10.01 -7.99 7.19
CA HIS A 69 -9.51 -7.96 5.82
C HIS A 69 -8.02 -7.65 5.87
N ASN A 70 -7.20 -8.57 5.38
CA ASN A 70 -5.78 -8.35 5.20
C ASN A 70 -5.50 -8.03 3.73
N ILE A 71 -4.82 -6.91 3.49
CA ILE A 71 -4.48 -6.42 2.15
C ILE A 71 -2.99 -6.16 2.10
N THR A 72 -2.33 -6.71 1.09
CA THR A 72 -0.95 -6.38 0.77
C THR A 72 -0.92 -5.20 -0.19
N VAL A 73 -0.10 -4.21 0.13
CA VAL A 73 0.23 -3.08 -0.73
C VAL A 73 1.73 -3.04 -0.92
N ILE A 74 2.22 -3.22 -2.15
CA ILE A 74 3.66 -3.14 -2.46
C ILE A 74 3.92 -1.83 -3.20
N CYS A 75 4.85 -1.03 -2.68
CA CYS A 75 5.42 0.12 -3.38
C CYS A 75 6.75 -0.28 -3.98
N GLY A 76 6.99 0.06 -5.24
CA GLY A 76 8.26 -0.22 -5.93
C GLY A 76 8.80 0.99 -6.64
N LEU A 77 10.14 1.14 -6.62
CA LEU A 77 10.89 2.12 -7.40
C LEU A 77 12.02 1.43 -8.19
N VAL A 78 12.36 1.99 -9.35
CA VAL A 78 13.63 1.73 -10.03
C VAL A 78 14.46 2.99 -9.90
N ASP A 79 15.60 2.89 -9.23
CA ASP A 79 16.46 4.04 -9.00
C ASP A 79 17.93 3.60 -9.03
N THR A 80 18.79 4.39 -9.66
CA THR A 80 20.24 4.17 -9.65
C THR A 80 21.00 5.42 -9.22
N ALA A 81 20.28 6.47 -8.82
CA ALA A 81 20.87 7.72 -8.42
C ALA A 81 21.59 7.59 -7.08
N THR A 82 22.73 8.25 -7.01
CA THR A 82 23.57 8.33 -5.82
C THR A 82 23.90 9.77 -5.52
N THR A 83 23.95 10.10 -4.23
CA THR A 83 24.51 11.35 -3.73
C THR A 83 25.84 11.07 -3.05
N ALA A 84 26.80 11.97 -3.21
CA ALA A 84 28.10 11.89 -2.55
C ALA A 84 28.21 13.01 -1.52
N THR A 85 28.48 12.64 -0.27
CA THR A 85 28.66 13.60 0.83
C THR A 85 30.01 13.35 1.49
N THR A 86 30.85 14.38 1.57
CA THR A 86 32.14 14.31 2.27
C THR A 86 31.95 14.59 3.76
N ILE A 87 32.34 13.64 4.61
CA ILE A 87 32.33 13.76 6.07
C ILE A 87 33.78 13.61 6.55
N GLY A 88 34.44 14.74 6.79
CA GLY A 88 35.88 14.76 7.11
C GLY A 88 36.71 14.29 5.91
N THR A 89 37.39 13.14 6.07
CA THR A 89 38.20 12.51 5.01
C THR A 89 37.48 11.36 4.28
N VAL A 90 36.25 11.02 4.69
CA VAL A 90 35.46 9.92 4.11
C VAL A 90 34.42 10.47 3.15
N VAL A 91 34.27 9.84 1.98
CA VAL A 91 33.17 10.10 1.03
C VAL A 91 32.09 9.04 1.21
N LEU A 92 30.91 9.45 1.66
CA LEU A 92 29.73 8.61 1.71
C LEU A 92 29.00 8.68 0.36
N ASN A 93 28.93 7.56 -0.36
CA ASN A 93 28.05 7.40 -1.52
C ASN A 93 26.75 6.76 -1.06
N LYS A 94 25.64 7.49 -1.22
CA LYS A 94 24.33 7.08 -0.75
C LYS A 94 23.39 6.89 -1.93
N TYR A 95 22.81 5.70 -2.06
CA TYR A 95 21.72 5.45 -2.98
C TYR A 95 20.46 6.17 -2.49
N THR A 96 19.92 7.07 -3.32
CA THR A 96 18.72 7.86 -2.95
C THR A 96 17.44 7.06 -3.04
N GLY A 97 17.47 5.91 -3.75
CA GLY A 97 16.31 5.03 -3.92
C GLY A 97 15.64 4.61 -2.62
N VAL A 98 16.39 4.39 -1.53
CA VAL A 98 15.83 4.02 -0.23
C VAL A 98 15.00 5.17 0.39
N GLU A 99 15.50 6.41 0.31
CA GLU A 99 14.77 7.58 0.84
C GLU A 99 13.56 7.94 -0.01
N ASN A 100 13.70 7.81 -1.32
CA ASN A 100 12.62 8.01 -2.25
C ASN A 100 11.54 6.94 -2.06
N LEU A 101 11.92 5.68 -1.80
CA LEU A 101 10.98 4.60 -1.52
C LEU A 101 10.18 4.87 -0.26
N GLU A 102 10.84 5.31 0.82
CA GLU A 102 10.15 5.67 2.07
C GLU A 102 9.18 6.83 1.87
N SER A 103 9.62 7.87 1.15
CA SER A 103 8.78 9.04 0.84
C SER A 103 7.55 8.64 0.01
N PHE A 104 7.75 7.81 -1.01
CA PHE A 104 6.68 7.29 -1.86
C PHE A 104 5.70 6.44 -1.06
N ARG A 105 6.20 5.46 -0.30
CA ARG A 105 5.41 4.59 0.58
C ARG A 105 4.56 5.38 1.56
N LYS A 106 5.12 6.41 2.21
CA LYS A 106 4.36 7.23 3.16
C LYS A 106 3.22 8.01 2.51
N LEU A 107 3.40 8.48 1.27
CA LEU A 107 2.34 9.13 0.50
C LEU A 107 1.22 8.14 0.14
N VAL A 108 1.57 6.90 -0.23
CA VAL A 108 0.60 5.82 -0.47
C VAL A 108 -0.17 5.48 0.81
N GLU A 109 0.52 5.31 1.93
CA GLU A 109 -0.10 5.09 3.25
C GLU A 109 -1.09 6.21 3.59
N THR A 110 -0.67 7.47 3.45
CA THR A 110 -1.50 8.64 3.74
C THR A 110 -2.74 8.69 2.85
N ALA A 111 -2.59 8.37 1.55
CA ALA A 111 -3.70 8.33 0.61
C ALA A 111 -4.74 7.27 1.01
N ILE A 112 -4.28 6.07 1.36
CA ILE A 112 -5.15 4.96 1.77
C ILE A 112 -5.85 5.27 3.10
N VAL A 113 -5.14 5.75 4.11
CA VAL A 113 -5.74 6.14 5.41
C VAL A 113 -6.82 7.20 5.20
N SER A 114 -6.53 8.23 4.41
CA SER A 114 -7.51 9.29 4.11
C SER A 114 -8.76 8.75 3.42
N ALA A 115 -8.62 7.75 2.55
CA ALA A 115 -9.74 7.11 1.88
C ALA A 115 -10.57 6.21 2.81
N ILE A 116 -9.92 5.51 3.75
CA ILE A 116 -10.61 4.75 4.81
C ILE A 116 -11.41 5.70 5.70
N ASP A 117 -10.79 6.79 6.18
CA ASP A 117 -11.43 7.77 7.05
C ASP A 117 -12.63 8.47 6.38
N ALA A 118 -12.53 8.70 5.07
CA ALA A 118 -13.62 9.26 4.27
C ALA A 118 -14.73 8.25 3.94
N TYR A 119 -14.50 6.95 4.13
CA TYR A 119 -15.45 5.90 3.78
C TYR A 119 -16.52 5.74 4.87
N THR A 120 -17.65 6.40 4.70
CA THR A 120 -18.72 6.45 5.70
C THR A 120 -19.77 5.34 5.59
N THR A 121 -19.75 4.56 4.49
CA THR A 121 -20.78 3.54 4.24
C THR A 121 -20.69 2.35 5.19
N THR A 122 -19.49 2.06 5.71
CA THR A 122 -19.28 1.00 6.70
C THR A 122 -18.19 1.46 7.65
N LYS A 123 -18.32 1.15 8.94
CA LYS A 123 -17.26 1.46 9.90
C LYS A 123 -16.07 0.54 9.62
N LEU A 124 -15.02 1.13 9.05
CA LEU A 124 -13.72 0.52 8.85
C LEU A 124 -12.75 1.14 9.85
N TRP A 125 -11.84 0.33 10.38
CA TRP A 125 -10.68 0.85 11.11
C TRP A 125 -9.45 0.03 10.77
N MET A 126 -8.32 0.73 10.65
CA MET A 126 -7.02 0.09 10.54
C MET A 126 -6.62 -0.44 11.92
N ASN A 127 -6.44 -1.76 12.03
CA ASN A 127 -5.99 -2.40 13.25
C ASN A 127 -4.46 -2.39 13.36
N SER A 128 -3.79 -2.78 12.27
CA SER A 128 -2.33 -2.81 12.22
C SER A 128 -1.80 -2.59 10.79
N LEU A 129 -0.56 -2.14 10.71
CA LEU A 129 0.19 -1.96 9.47
C LEU A 129 1.61 -2.51 9.70
N SER A 130 1.97 -3.57 8.98
CA SER A 130 3.33 -4.12 8.96
C SER A 130 4.05 -3.65 7.70
N ILE A 131 5.34 -3.32 7.80
CA ILE A 131 6.12 -2.75 6.71
C ILE A 131 7.45 -3.50 6.60
N GLU A 132 7.76 -3.98 5.41
CA GLU A 132 8.98 -4.72 5.09
C GLU A 132 9.66 -4.14 3.85
N TYR A 133 10.98 -3.95 3.91
CA TYR A 133 11.77 -3.37 2.84
C TYR A 133 12.66 -4.43 2.19
N GLU A 134 12.62 -4.48 0.86
CA GLU A 134 13.56 -5.25 0.04
C GLU A 134 14.34 -4.28 -0.84
N THR A 135 15.59 -4.03 -0.48
CA THR A 135 16.42 -2.98 -1.11
C THR A 135 17.77 -3.48 -1.59
N LEU A 136 18.08 -4.76 -1.36
CA LEU A 136 19.40 -5.31 -1.61
C LEU A 136 19.35 -6.39 -2.70
N ASP A 137 18.43 -7.34 -2.56
CA ASP A 137 18.45 -8.55 -3.39
C ASP A 137 17.95 -8.28 -4.82
N MET A 138 17.23 -7.18 -5.02
CA MET A 138 16.58 -6.84 -6.27
C MET A 138 17.15 -5.59 -6.95
N PHE A 139 18.35 -5.11 -6.59
CA PHE A 139 18.91 -3.89 -7.20
C PHE A 139 18.91 -3.97 -8.75
N PRO A 140 18.42 -2.94 -9.49
CA PRO A 140 18.13 -1.57 -9.06
C PRO A 140 16.69 -1.31 -8.57
N PHE A 141 15.93 -2.35 -8.27
CA PHE A 141 14.58 -2.24 -7.71
C PHE A 141 14.65 -2.08 -6.19
N PHE A 142 13.92 -1.08 -5.70
CA PHE A 142 13.68 -0.84 -4.28
C PHE A 142 12.21 -1.11 -4.01
N LEU A 143 11.90 -2.11 -3.20
CA LEU A 143 10.53 -2.52 -2.90
C LEU A 143 10.22 -2.35 -1.42
N CYS A 144 8.98 -2.01 -1.13
CA CYS A 144 8.42 -1.99 0.21
C CYS A 144 7.06 -2.69 0.19
N SER A 145 6.92 -3.76 0.97
CA SER A 145 5.63 -4.41 1.20
C SER A 145 4.97 -3.84 2.45
N MET A 146 3.68 -3.57 2.37
CA MET A 146 2.84 -3.14 3.48
C MET A 146 1.69 -4.12 3.64
N SER A 147 1.59 -4.79 4.79
CA SER A 147 0.44 -5.63 5.13
C SER A 147 -0.51 -4.86 6.04
N TRP A 148 -1.72 -4.62 5.53
CA TRP A 148 -2.77 -3.83 6.17
C TRP A 148 -3.83 -4.75 6.74
N GLN A 149 -4.02 -4.70 8.07
CA GLN A 149 -5.15 -5.35 8.72
C GLN A 149 -6.26 -4.33 8.94
N ILE A 150 -7.35 -4.47 8.21
CA ILE A 150 -8.54 -3.63 8.30
C ILE A 150 -9.68 -4.44 8.87
N ASP A 151 -10.28 -3.96 9.95
CA ASP A 151 -11.50 -4.54 10.47
C ASP A 151 -12.72 -3.78 9.94
N GLU A 152 -13.79 -4.51 9.72
CA GLU A 152 -15.10 -4.01 9.34
C GLU A 152 -16.11 -4.42 10.42
N GLU A 153 -16.95 -3.48 10.84
CA GLU A 153 -18.08 -3.76 11.75
C GLU A 153 -18.99 -4.84 11.17
N TYR A 154 -19.29 -5.85 11.98
CA TYR A 154 -20.11 -6.99 11.59
C TYR A 154 -21.31 -7.12 12.52
N TYR A 155 -22.50 -6.81 12.00
CA TYR A 155 -23.74 -7.16 12.67
C TYR A 155 -24.17 -8.55 12.20
N GLN A 156 -24.05 -9.53 13.10
CA GLN A 156 -24.79 -10.77 12.93
C GLN A 156 -26.25 -10.43 13.23
N SER A 157 -27.14 -10.61 12.26
CA SER A 157 -28.56 -10.65 12.59
C SER A 157 -28.79 -11.96 13.33
N ASP A 158 -28.61 -11.94 14.64
CA ASP A 158 -29.10 -13.00 15.50
C ASP A 158 -30.59 -13.10 15.18
N GLY A 159 -31.04 -14.24 14.67
CA GLY A 159 -32.43 -14.45 14.25
C GLY A 159 -33.46 -14.37 15.39
N SER A 160 -33.13 -13.72 16.51
CA SER A 160 -34.00 -13.49 17.66
C SER A 160 -35.14 -12.50 17.38
N ASP A 161 -35.07 -11.70 16.31
CA ASP A 161 -36.14 -10.77 15.92
C ASP A 161 -37.29 -11.42 15.12
N ILE A 162 -37.30 -12.76 14.98
CA ILE A 162 -38.36 -13.50 14.25
C ILE A 162 -39.50 -13.96 15.19
N PHE A 163 -39.42 -13.69 16.50
CA PHE A 163 -40.40 -14.17 17.50
C PHE A 163 -41.03 -13.10 18.40
N THR A 164 -41.18 -11.86 17.92
CA THR A 164 -42.03 -10.85 18.58
C THR A 164 -43.12 -10.33 17.66
#